data_AF-A0A2Z5EN16-F1
#
_entry.id   AF-A0A2Z5EN16-F1
#
_cell.length_a   1.000
_cell.length_b   1.000
_cell.length_c   1.000
_cell.angle_alpha   90.00
_cell.angle_beta   90.00
_cell.angle_gamma   90.00
#
_symmetry.space_group_name_H-M   'P 1'
#
loop_
_entity.id
_entity.type
_entity.pdbx_description
1 polymer ?
#
loop_
_entity_poly.entity_id
_entity_poly.type
_entity_poly.pdbx_seq_one_letter_code
_entity_poly.pdbx_strand_id
1 'polypeptide(L)'
;MARATLPLQSVATRRSRQLIRDTWGQPVLDVATPIGIRNTDAMLMAVAEATGTEVPAEVTAERGRVIDAMTDSHTYVHGKRVALAGDPDLVLG
;
A
#
# COMPACT_ATOMS: atom_id res chain seq x y z
N MET A 1 3.81 17.17 -16.51
CA MET A 1 4.24 16.99 -15.10
C MET A 1 3.53 15.78 -14.52
N ALA A 2 4.12 15.11 -13.52
CA ALA A 2 3.45 14.03 -12.79
C ALA A 2 2.25 14.58 -12.01
N ARG A 3 1.18 13.77 -11.85
CA ARG A 3 -0.05 14.17 -11.14
C ARG A 3 0.11 14.19 -9.62
N ALA A 4 0.84 13.21 -9.09
CA ALA A 4 1.19 13.10 -7.68
C ALA A 4 2.45 12.22 -7.55
N THR A 5 3.08 12.24 -6.38
CA THR A 5 4.15 11.30 -6.02
C THR A 5 3.65 10.34 -4.94
N LEU A 6 3.85 9.03 -5.17
CA LEU A 6 3.50 7.96 -4.25
C LEU A 6 4.77 7.37 -3.62
N PRO A 7 5.05 7.63 -2.34
CA PRO A 7 6.09 6.95 -1.60
C PRO A 7 5.62 5.56 -1.17
N LEU A 8 6.32 4.51 -1.61
CA LEU A 8 5.98 3.12 -1.26
C LEU A 8 6.41 2.73 0.15
N GLN A 9 7.35 3.46 0.75
CA GLN A 9 7.83 3.24 2.12
C GLN A 9 7.52 4.46 2.98
N SER A 10 6.47 4.35 3.80
CA SER A 10 5.87 5.41 4.60
C SER A 10 6.72 5.93 5.77
N VAL A 11 7.74 5.18 6.21
CA VAL A 11 8.63 5.59 7.31
C VAL A 11 9.97 6.09 6.75
N ALA A 12 10.59 5.32 5.87
CA ALA A 12 11.92 5.62 5.33
C ALA A 12 11.96 6.93 4.50
N THR A 13 10.89 7.27 3.79
CA THR A 13 10.90 8.37 2.81
C THR A 13 10.47 9.74 3.35
N ARG A 14 10.45 9.94 4.68
CA ARG A 14 9.97 11.19 5.31
C ARG A 14 10.59 12.47 4.73
N ARG A 15 11.92 12.50 4.57
CA ARG A 15 12.65 13.66 4.00
C ARG A 15 12.32 13.87 2.52
N SER A 16 12.25 12.80 1.75
CA SER A 16 11.92 12.87 0.32
C SER A 16 10.54 13.47 0.12
N ARG A 17 9.53 13.06 0.91
CA ARG A 17 8.18 13.65 0.82
C ARG A 17 8.17 15.15 1.11
N GLN A 18 8.92 15.57 2.12
CA GLN A 18 9.03 16.98 2.46
C GLN A 18 9.69 17.76 1.32
N LEU A 19 10.79 17.26 0.76
CA LEU A 19 11.42 17.88 -0.41
C LEU A 19 10.48 17.97 -1.61
N ILE A 20 9.73 16.92 -1.90
CA ILE A 20 8.77 16.90 -3.02
C ILE A 20 7.66 17.95 -2.81
N ARG A 21 7.12 18.04 -1.59
CA ARG A 21 6.11 19.05 -1.25
C ARG A 21 6.67 20.47 -1.35
N ASP A 22 7.82 20.72 -0.72
CA ASP A 22 8.36 22.06 -0.53
C ASP A 22 9.04 22.59 -1.81
N THR A 23 9.76 21.72 -2.53
CA THR A 23 10.58 22.11 -3.69
C THR A 23 9.87 21.89 -5.01
N TRP A 24 9.17 20.76 -5.17
CA TRP A 24 8.51 20.43 -6.45
C TRP A 24 7.05 20.92 -6.49
N GLY A 25 6.47 21.28 -5.35
CA GLY A 25 5.06 21.69 -5.25
C GLY A 25 4.08 20.60 -5.67
N GLN A 26 4.49 19.33 -5.64
CA GLN A 26 3.66 18.21 -6.08
C GLN A 26 2.88 17.61 -4.91
N PRO A 27 1.63 17.19 -5.13
CA PRO A 27 0.91 16.37 -4.17
C PRO A 27 1.67 15.08 -3.87
N VAL A 28 1.76 14.74 -2.58
CA VAL A 28 2.35 13.48 -2.11
C VAL A 28 1.25 12.67 -1.45
N LEU A 29 1.05 11.44 -1.93
CA LEU A 29 0.05 10.53 -1.37
C LEU A 29 0.57 9.93 -0.07
N ASP A 30 0.00 10.29 1.07
CA ASP A 30 0.37 9.72 2.36
C ASP A 30 -0.45 8.44 2.62
N VAL A 31 0.07 7.32 2.12
CA VAL A 31 -0.45 5.98 2.37
C VAL A 31 0.59 5.14 3.11
N ALA A 32 0.11 4.15 3.86
CA ALA A 32 0.99 3.14 4.46
C ALA A 32 1.68 2.30 3.37
N THR A 33 2.76 1.61 3.75
CA THR A 33 3.44 0.66 2.86
C THR A 33 2.42 -0.38 2.36
N PRO A 34 2.27 -0.59 1.05
CA PRO A 34 1.19 -1.38 0.47
C PRO A 34 1.44 -2.88 0.59
N ILE A 35 1.42 -3.39 1.82
CA ILE A 35 1.55 -4.81 2.16
C ILE A 35 0.23 -5.26 2.80
N GLY A 36 -0.22 -6.46 2.45
CA GLY A 36 -1.54 -6.96 2.86
C GLY A 36 -2.72 -6.26 2.19
N ILE A 37 -3.93 -6.78 2.45
CA ILE A 37 -5.16 -6.36 1.75
C ILE A 37 -5.49 -4.88 2.01
N ARG A 38 -5.54 -4.46 3.28
CA ARG A 38 -6.01 -3.11 3.64
C ARG A 38 -5.11 -2.01 3.11
N ASN A 39 -3.78 -2.16 3.22
CA ASN A 39 -2.86 -1.11 2.77
C ASN A 39 -2.77 -1.07 1.25
N THR A 40 -2.88 -2.22 0.57
CA THR A 40 -2.99 -2.28 -0.90
C THR A 40 -4.26 -1.61 -1.39
N ASP A 41 -5.42 -1.90 -0.77
CA ASP A 41 -6.70 -1.27 -1.09
C ASP A 41 -6.60 0.27 -0.94
N ALA A 42 -6.02 0.75 0.17
CA ALA A 42 -5.84 2.19 0.41
C ALA A 42 -4.92 2.86 -0.63
N MET A 43 -3.83 2.18 -1.01
CA MET A 43 -2.92 2.67 -2.05
C MET A 43 -3.62 2.75 -3.41
N LEU A 44 -4.38 1.72 -3.80
CA LEU A 44 -5.13 1.71 -5.06
C LEU A 44 -6.20 2.81 -5.10
N MET A 45 -6.93 3.02 -4.00
CA MET A 45 -7.92 4.10 -3.91
C MET A 45 -7.26 5.49 -4.00
N ALA A 46 -6.15 5.71 -3.30
CA ALA A 46 -5.42 6.99 -3.36
C ALA A 46 -4.87 7.28 -4.77
N VAL A 47 -4.38 6.25 -5.46
CA VAL A 47 -3.95 6.37 -6.86
C VAL A 47 -5.14 6.71 -7.76
N ALA A 48 -6.24 5.95 -7.65
CA ALA A 48 -7.46 6.16 -8.42
C ALA A 48 -8.02 7.59 -8.25
N GLU A 49 -8.03 8.11 -7.02
CA GLU A 49 -8.43 9.49 -6.72
C GLU A 49 -7.49 10.51 -7.37
N ALA A 50 -6.17 10.33 -7.21
CA ALA A 50 -5.16 11.26 -7.75
C ALA A 50 -5.11 11.27 -9.28
N THR A 51 -5.47 10.16 -9.94
CA THR A 51 -5.48 10.04 -11.39
C THR A 51 -6.88 10.23 -11.99
N GLY A 52 -7.95 10.21 -11.20
CA GLY A 52 -9.32 10.19 -11.70
C GLY A 52 -9.63 8.94 -12.54
N THR A 53 -8.93 7.83 -12.29
CA THR A 53 -9.14 6.57 -13.00
C THR A 53 -9.82 5.57 -12.09
N GLU A 54 -10.70 4.74 -12.63
CA GLU A 54 -11.29 3.65 -11.89
C GLU A 54 -10.28 2.52 -11.64
N VAL A 55 -10.46 1.77 -10.55
CA VAL A 55 -9.68 0.55 -10.29
C VAL A 55 -10.13 -0.53 -11.30
N PRO A 56 -9.22 -1.09 -12.11
CA PRO A 56 -9.59 -2.08 -13.12
C PRO A 56 -10.27 -3.31 -12.52
N ALA A 57 -11.22 -3.89 -13.25
CA ALA A 57 -11.94 -5.09 -12.82
C ALA A 57 -11.01 -6.29 -12.56
N GLU A 58 -9.89 -6.39 -13.29
CA GLU A 58 -8.88 -7.42 -13.10
C GLU A 58 -8.20 -7.35 -11.72
N VAL A 59 -7.96 -6.13 -11.20
CA VAL A 59 -7.35 -5.91 -9.87
C VAL A 59 -8.37 -6.27 -8.78
N THR A 60 -9.63 -5.92 -8.98
CA THR A 60 -10.72 -6.34 -8.07
C THR A 60 -10.87 -7.87 -8.05
N ALA A 61 -10.75 -8.53 -9.20
CA ALA A 61 -10.75 -9.99 -9.29
C ALA A 61 -9.52 -10.60 -8.59
N GLU A 62 -8.34 -10.00 -8.75
CA GLU A 62 -7.12 -10.41 -8.05
C GLU A 62 -7.27 -10.32 -6.53
N ARG A 63 -7.82 -9.21 -6.02
CA ARG A 63 -8.17 -9.07 -4.60
C ARG A 63 -9.09 -10.19 -4.12
N GLY A 64 -10.10 -10.55 -4.92
CA GLY A 64 -10.98 -11.68 -4.64
C GLY A 64 -10.23 -13.01 -4.49
N ARG A 65 -9.28 -13.29 -5.40
CA ARG A 65 -8.43 -14.50 -5.33
C ARG A 65 -7.56 -14.54 -4.07
N VAL A 66 -7.03 -13.40 -3.62
CA VAL A 66 -6.25 -13.36 -2.38
C VAL A 66 -7.13 -13.65 -1.17
N ILE A 67 -8.34 -13.08 -1.10
CA ILE A 67 -9.30 -13.34 -0.02
C ILE A 67 -9.74 -14.82 0.01
N ASP A 68 -9.96 -15.40 -1.17
CA ASP A 68 -10.27 -16.82 -1.33
C ASP A 68 -9.15 -17.69 -0.77
N ALA A 69 -7.90 -17.45 -1.20
CA ALA A 69 -6.72 -18.16 -0.71
C ALA A 69 -6.50 -18.00 0.82
N MET A 70 -6.77 -16.81 1.37
CA MET A 70 -6.75 -16.58 2.82
C MET A 70 -7.81 -17.41 3.54
N THR A 71 -9.00 -17.54 2.95
CA THR A 71 -10.10 -18.34 3.49
C THR A 71 -9.78 -19.83 3.44
N ASP A 72 -9.20 -20.32 2.35
CA ASP A 72 -8.78 -21.73 2.25
C ASP A 72 -7.67 -22.08 3.24
N SER A 73 -6.75 -21.13 3.48
CA SER A 73 -5.57 -21.36 4.31
C SER A 73 -5.78 -21.05 5.79
N HIS A 74 -6.90 -20.42 6.19
CA HIS A 74 -7.09 -19.86 7.53
C HIS A 74 -6.89 -20.89 8.65
N THR A 75 -7.30 -22.14 8.43
CA THR A 75 -7.18 -23.24 9.40
C THR A 75 -5.72 -23.60 9.70
N TYR A 76 -4.82 -23.45 8.73
CA TYR A 76 -3.40 -23.75 8.90
C TYR A 76 -2.64 -22.59 9.56
N VAL A 77 -3.02 -21.35 9.24
CA VAL A 77 -2.34 -20.15 9.75
C VAL A 77 -2.87 -19.69 11.11
N HIS A 78 -4.09 -20.07 11.49
CA HIS A 78 -4.69 -19.69 12.77
C HIS A 78 -3.81 -20.15 13.96
N GLY A 79 -3.63 -19.25 14.93
CA GLY A 79 -2.89 -19.50 16.17
C GLY A 79 -1.37 -19.66 16.02
N LYS A 80 -0.81 -19.49 14.81
CA LYS A 80 0.64 -19.51 14.62
C LYS A 80 1.29 -18.26 15.23
N ARG A 81 2.43 -18.45 15.88
CA ARG A 81 3.23 -17.39 16.49
C ARG A 81 4.49 -17.21 15.67
N VAL A 82 4.78 -15.96 15.31
CA VAL A 82 5.94 -15.59 14.49
C VAL A 82 6.71 -14.45 15.17
N ALA A 83 8.03 -14.50 15.09
CA ALA A 83 8.90 -13.38 15.43
C ALA A 83 9.39 -12.76 14.12
N LEU A 84 9.30 -11.43 14.00
CA LEU A 84 9.66 -10.67 12.81
C LEU A 84 10.59 -9.52 13.21
N ALA A 85 11.60 -9.27 12.40
CA ALA A 85 12.53 -8.16 12.55
C ALA A 85 12.98 -7.67 11.16
N GLY A 86 13.19 -6.36 11.03
CA GLY A 86 13.53 -5.75 9.75
C GLY A 86 13.27 -4.25 9.77
N ASP A 87 13.28 -3.65 8.59
CA ASP A 87 12.97 -2.23 8.43
C ASP A 87 11.52 -1.92 8.84
N PRO A 88 11.26 -0.74 9.44
CA PRO A 88 9.93 -0.40 9.97
C PRO A 88 8.81 -0.57 8.94
N ASP A 89 9.05 -0.18 7.70
CA ASP A 89 8.06 -0.27 6.62
C ASP A 89 7.68 -1.70 6.24
N LEU A 90 8.60 -2.66 6.38
CA LEU A 90 8.34 -4.08 6.10
C LEU A 90 7.71 -4.79 7.29
N VAL A 91 8.10 -4.40 8.51
CA VAL A 91 7.58 -5.03 9.74
C VAL A 91 6.18 -4.53 10.08
N LEU A 92 5.87 -3.26 9.79
CA LEU A 92 4.54 -2.66 9.96
C LEU A 92 3.62 -2.87 8.76
N GLY A 93 4.18 -3.39 7.66
CA GLY A 93 3.52 -3.59 6.37
C GLY A 93 2.23 -4.38 6.45
#